data_AF-A0A225UMI1-F1
#
_entry.id   AF-A0A225UMI1-F1
#
_cell.length_a   1.000
_cell.length_b   1.000
_cell.length_c   1.000
_cell.angle_alpha   90.00
_cell.angle_beta   90.00
_cell.angle_gamma   90.00
#
_symmetry.space_group_name_H-M   'P 1'
#
loop_
_entity.id
_entity.type
_entity.pdbx_description
1 polymer ?
#
loop_
_entity_poly.entity_id
_entity_poly.type
_entity_poly.pdbx_seq_one_letter_code
_entity_poly.pdbx_strand_id
1 'polypeptide(L)'
;MCLEQGHYVQHALIKTETKAHLRLAIMCFQENNPFWTKVKVFVTDKAFDEEARHSLNRQLLCLFHVVAWLEKQAAKLSTGTALEKEKLKAALSALVYSTSQRQYDEDKHYLLKLLKNNEDHELYRFFMVNWDTRKEE
;
A
#
# COMPACT_ATOMS: atom_id res chain seq x y z
N MET A 1 22.27 15.90 -5.96
CA MET A 1 21.68 15.56 -4.66
C MET A 1 21.66 14.04 -4.57
N CYS A 2 22.71 13.43 -4.01
CA CYS A 2 22.70 12.00 -3.75
C CYS A 2 21.71 11.76 -2.62
N LEU A 3 20.68 10.95 -2.86
CA LEU A 3 19.94 10.33 -1.77
C LEU A 3 20.98 9.55 -0.97
N GLU A 4 21.15 9.85 0.32
CA GLU A 4 22.08 9.12 1.17
C GLU A 4 21.78 7.61 1.10
N GLN A 5 22.83 6.80 1.11
CA GLN A 5 22.70 5.36 1.07
C GLN A 5 21.94 4.88 2.31
N GLY A 6 20.82 4.18 2.10
CA GLY A 6 20.03 3.65 3.22
C GLY A 6 20.87 2.76 4.14
N HIS A 7 20.68 2.89 5.44
CA HIS A 7 21.35 2.04 6.43
C HIS A 7 20.41 0.95 6.91
N TYR A 8 20.91 -0.28 6.94
CA TYR A 8 20.22 -1.38 7.59
C TYR A 8 20.39 -1.25 9.11
N VAL A 9 19.26 -1.20 9.82
CA VAL A 9 19.25 -0.93 11.26
C VAL A 9 18.93 -2.19 12.07
N GLN A 10 17.92 -2.95 11.68
CA GLN A 10 17.50 -4.16 12.38
C GLN A 10 16.70 -5.08 11.46
N HIS A 11 16.74 -6.37 11.76
CA HIS A 11 15.80 -7.36 11.24
C HIS A 11 15.30 -8.22 12.39
N ALA A 12 14.00 -8.46 12.41
CA ALA A 12 13.35 -9.32 13.38
C ALA A 12 12.77 -10.54 12.66
N LEU A 13 13.12 -11.73 13.12
CA LEU A 13 12.46 -12.97 12.70
C LEU A 13 11.31 -13.25 13.68
N ILE A 14 10.09 -13.16 13.19
CA ILE A 14 8.88 -13.45 13.98
C ILE A 14 8.32 -14.82 13.56
N LYS A 15 7.96 -15.65 14.54
CA LYS A 15 7.41 -16.99 14.29
C LYS A 15 6.05 -16.95 13.60
N THR A 16 5.24 -15.95 13.93
CA THR A 16 3.91 -15.74 13.36
C THR A 16 3.56 -14.26 13.45
N GLU A 17 2.90 -13.73 12.44
CA GLU A 17 2.44 -12.34 12.40
C GLU A 17 1.22 -12.15 13.30
N THR A 18 1.44 -12.20 14.60
CA THR A 18 0.44 -11.83 15.61
C THR A 18 0.74 -10.42 16.10
N LYS A 19 -0.31 -9.70 16.50
CA LYS A 19 -0.20 -8.38 17.13
C LYS A 19 0.82 -8.33 18.28
N ALA A 20 0.88 -9.36 19.12
CA ALA A 20 1.84 -9.44 20.21
C ALA A 20 3.29 -9.53 19.71
N HIS A 21 3.54 -10.34 18.68
CA HIS A 21 4.88 -10.46 18.08
C HIS A 21 5.31 -9.20 17.34
N LEU A 22 4.39 -8.52 16.65
CA LEU A 22 4.68 -7.24 15.99
C LEU A 22 5.03 -6.15 17.00
N ARG A 23 4.28 -6.05 18.10
CA ARG A 23 4.61 -5.12 19.21
C ARG A 23 5.98 -5.42 19.80
N LEU A 24 6.30 -6.70 20.03
CA LEU A 24 7.61 -7.09 20.54
C LEU A 24 8.74 -6.67 19.58
N ALA A 25 8.55 -6.85 18.27
CA ALA A 25 9.53 -6.42 17.27
C ALA A 25 9.76 -4.90 17.27
N ILE A 26 8.69 -4.10 17.42
CA ILE A 26 8.79 -2.65 17.56
C ILE A 26 9.51 -2.28 18.86
N MET A 27 9.16 -2.89 19.98
CA MET A 27 9.80 -2.63 21.28
C MET A 27 11.29 -2.93 21.22
N CYS A 28 11.69 -4.09 20.67
CA CYS A 28 13.11 -4.40 20.48
C CYS A 28 13.80 -3.37 19.56
N PHE A 29 13.14 -2.90 18.51
CA PHE A 29 13.68 -1.81 17.69
C PHE A 29 13.90 -0.53 18.50
N GLN A 30 12.93 -0.11 19.30
CA GLN A 30 13.01 1.10 20.12
C GLN A 30 14.11 1.01 21.18
N GLU A 31 14.24 -0.14 21.85
CA GLU A 31 15.26 -0.41 22.86
C GLU A 31 16.68 -0.38 22.27
N ASN A 32 16.87 -0.94 21.07
CA ASN A 32 18.18 -1.02 20.43
C ASN A 32 18.56 0.25 19.65
N ASN A 33 17.63 1.18 19.43
CA ASN A 33 17.85 2.38 18.62
C ASN A 33 17.45 3.65 19.39
N PRO A 34 18.35 4.23 20.20
CA PRO A 34 18.04 5.37 21.07
C PRO A 34 17.48 6.62 20.36
N PHE A 35 17.75 6.74 19.06
CA PHE A 35 17.25 7.84 18.23
C PHE A 35 15.95 7.52 17.47
N TRP A 36 15.26 6.41 17.78
CA TRP A 36 14.01 6.02 17.12
C TRP A 36 12.94 7.11 17.19
N THR A 37 12.97 7.95 18.25
CA THR A 37 12.07 9.10 18.41
C THR A 37 12.26 10.17 17.34
N LYS A 38 13.40 10.18 16.63
CA LYS A 38 13.64 11.06 15.46
C LYS A 38 13.00 10.52 14.18
N VAL A 39 12.57 9.26 14.14
CA VAL A 39 11.90 8.68 12.98
C VAL A 39 10.62 9.45 12.70
N LYS A 40 10.51 9.96 11.47
CA LYS A 40 9.38 10.79 11.04
C LYS A 40 8.22 10.00 10.48
N VAL A 41 8.51 8.85 9.89
CA VAL A 41 7.53 8.01 9.20
C VAL A 41 7.94 6.55 9.34
N PHE A 42 6.96 5.70 9.62
CA PHE A 42 7.07 4.25 9.45
C PHE A 42 6.31 3.86 8.19
N VAL A 43 6.93 3.07 7.31
CA VAL A 43 6.29 2.57 6.09
C VAL A 43 6.03 1.08 6.29
N THR A 44 4.77 0.66 6.26
CA THR A 44 4.39 -0.73 6.57
C THR A 44 3.50 -1.32 5.48
N ASP A 45 3.36 -2.64 5.45
CA ASP A 45 2.30 -3.28 4.67
C ASP A 45 0.90 -2.89 5.23
N LYS A 46 -0.13 -3.02 4.40
CA LYS A 46 -1.55 -2.87 4.74
C LYS A 46 -2.05 -3.92 5.72
N ALA A 47 -1.44 -5.11 5.72
CA ALA A 47 -1.76 -6.16 6.70
C ALA A 47 -1.16 -5.89 8.09
N PHE A 48 -0.34 -4.84 8.23
CA PHE A 48 0.28 -4.51 9.51
C PHE A 48 -0.76 -4.00 10.50
N ASP A 49 -0.88 -4.72 11.62
CA ASP A 49 -1.92 -4.54 12.64
C ASP A 49 -2.14 -3.08 13.04
N GLU A 50 -3.41 -2.65 13.01
CA GLU A 50 -3.83 -1.27 13.30
C GLU A 50 -3.44 -0.78 14.71
N GLU A 51 -3.33 -1.69 15.66
CA GLU A 51 -2.98 -1.35 17.03
C GLU A 51 -1.46 -1.33 17.32
N ALA A 52 -0.64 -1.93 16.46
CA ALA A 52 0.79 -1.64 16.44
C ALA A 52 1.05 -0.20 15.95
N ARG A 53 0.15 0.34 15.11
CA ARG A 53 0.24 1.70 14.55
C ARG A 53 0.18 2.81 15.60
N HIS A 54 -0.62 2.63 16.65
CA HIS A 54 -0.79 3.65 17.70
C HIS A 54 0.50 4.01 18.44
N SER A 55 1.50 3.11 18.45
CA SER A 55 2.81 3.37 19.06
C SER A 55 3.77 4.17 18.16
N LEU A 56 3.40 4.39 16.90
CA LEU A 56 4.24 5.01 15.87
C LEU A 56 3.67 6.38 15.50
N ASN A 57 4.47 7.44 15.65
CA ASN A 57 4.02 8.83 15.49
C ASN A 57 3.33 9.14 14.15
N ARG A 58 3.76 8.47 13.07
CA ARG A 58 3.18 8.60 11.73
C ARG A 58 3.51 7.35 10.93
N GLN A 59 2.47 6.69 10.41
CA GLN A 59 2.61 5.49 9.60
C GLN A 59 1.99 5.70 8.22
N LEU A 60 2.70 5.30 7.18
CA LEU A 60 2.24 5.29 5.80
C LEU A 60 2.19 3.85 5.29
N LEU A 61 1.28 3.61 4.35
CA LEU A 61 1.25 2.36 3.61
C LEU A 61 2.44 2.27 2.65
N CYS A 62 3.01 1.08 2.55
CA CYS A 62 4.04 0.76 1.58
C CYS A 62 3.40 0.68 0.19
N LEU A 63 3.70 1.66 -0.67
CA LEU A 63 3.17 1.72 -2.03
C LEU A 63 3.44 0.45 -2.83
N PHE A 64 4.61 -0.19 -2.64
CA PHE A 64 4.94 -1.46 -3.28
C PHE A 64 3.93 -2.56 -2.94
N HIS A 65 3.63 -2.75 -1.65
CA HIS A 65 2.68 -3.77 -1.22
C HIS A 65 1.24 -3.44 -1.63
N VAL A 66 0.88 -2.15 -1.61
CA VAL A 66 -0.42 -1.68 -2.12
C VAL A 66 -0.58 -2.03 -3.59
N VAL A 67 0.41 -1.69 -4.42
CA VAL A 67 0.41 -1.99 -5.85
C VAL A 67 0.32 -3.49 -6.09
N ALA A 68 1.19 -4.28 -5.45
CA ALA A 68 1.17 -5.74 -5.59
C ALA A 68 -0.18 -6.34 -5.20
N TRP A 69 -0.81 -5.81 -4.14
CA TRP A 69 -2.14 -6.23 -3.72
C TRP A 69 -3.21 -5.85 -4.74
N LEU A 70 -3.27 -4.61 -5.21
CA LEU A 70 -4.24 -4.16 -6.21
C LEU A 70 -4.10 -4.93 -7.53
N GLU A 71 -2.87 -5.15 -8.01
CA GLU A 71 -2.60 -5.91 -9.22
C GLU A 71 -3.04 -7.39 -9.11
N LYS A 72 -2.88 -7.99 -7.93
CA LYS A 72 -3.41 -9.33 -7.64
C LYS A 72 -4.94 -9.37 -7.72
N GLN A 73 -5.61 -8.32 -7.24
CA GLN A 73 -7.07 -8.22 -7.34
C GLN A 73 -7.52 -7.98 -8.78
N ALA A 74 -6.79 -7.18 -9.56
CA ALA A 74 -7.05 -7.05 -11.00
C ALA A 74 -6.96 -8.41 -11.69
N ALA A 75 -5.92 -9.21 -11.41
CA ALA A 75 -5.77 -10.54 -11.98
C ALA A 75 -6.93 -11.49 -11.63
N LYS A 76 -7.44 -11.40 -10.40
CA LYS A 76 -8.51 -12.25 -9.84
C LYS A 76 -9.91 -11.82 -10.29
N LEU A 77 -10.22 -10.53 -10.22
CA LEU A 77 -11.57 -9.96 -10.36
C LEU A 77 -11.89 -9.45 -11.76
N SER A 78 -10.92 -9.47 -12.68
CA SER A 78 -11.17 -9.14 -14.08
C SER A 78 -11.17 -10.40 -14.95
N THR A 79 -12.07 -10.37 -15.94
CA THR A 79 -12.12 -11.33 -17.05
C THR A 79 -11.52 -10.70 -18.30
N GLY A 80 -10.96 -11.50 -19.20
CA GLY A 80 -10.39 -11.01 -20.45
C GLY A 80 -9.03 -11.61 -20.75
N THR A 81 -8.40 -11.07 -21.78
CA THR A 81 -7.06 -11.44 -22.25
C THR A 81 -5.98 -11.02 -21.26
N ALA A 82 -4.81 -11.66 -21.34
CA ALA A 82 -3.65 -11.26 -20.54
C ALA A 82 -3.31 -9.77 -20.73
N LEU A 83 -3.38 -9.26 -21.97
CA LEU A 83 -3.12 -7.86 -22.27
C LEU A 83 -4.11 -6.90 -21.59
N GLU A 84 -5.39 -7.25 -21.56
CA GLU A 84 -6.41 -6.44 -20.85
C GLU A 84 -6.14 -6.41 -19.34
N LYS A 85 -5.74 -7.56 -18.76
CA LYS A 85 -5.36 -7.63 -17.34
C LYS A 85 -4.13 -6.78 -17.03
N GLU A 86 -3.10 -6.80 -17.88
CA GLU A 86 -1.92 -5.97 -17.70
C GLU A 86 -2.23 -4.47 -17.79
N LYS A 87 -3.15 -4.06 -18.67
CA LYS A 87 -3.62 -2.66 -18.72
C LYS A 87 -4.31 -2.25 -17.43
N LEU A 88 -5.15 -3.12 -16.85
CA LEU A 88 -5.82 -2.85 -15.58
C LEU A 88 -4.82 -2.73 -14.42
N LYS A 89 -3.82 -3.61 -14.36
CA LYS A 89 -2.73 -3.53 -13.39
C LYS A 89 -1.97 -2.21 -13.51
N ALA A 90 -1.55 -1.86 -14.72
CA ALA A 90 -0.84 -0.61 -14.97
C ALA A 90 -1.68 0.63 -14.58
N ALA A 91 -2.98 0.63 -14.84
CA ALA A 91 -3.88 1.71 -14.44
C ALA A 91 -3.99 1.84 -12.91
N LEU A 92 -4.09 0.72 -12.18
CA LEU A 92 -4.10 0.72 -10.71
C LEU A 92 -2.76 1.22 -10.14
N SER A 93 -1.65 0.83 -10.75
CA SER A 93 -0.32 1.30 -10.36
C SER A 93 -0.17 2.82 -10.58
N ALA A 94 -0.65 3.35 -11.71
CA ALA A 94 -0.65 4.79 -11.98
C ALA A 94 -1.48 5.58 -10.94
N LEU A 95 -2.65 5.05 -10.55
CA LEU A 95 -3.48 5.61 -9.48
C LEU A 95 -2.75 5.71 -8.14
N VAL A 96 -2.00 4.67 -7.75
CA VAL A 96 -1.25 4.66 -6.48
C VAL A 96 -0.08 5.66 -6.52
N TYR A 97 0.56 5.83 -7.66
CA TYR A 97 1.69 6.74 -7.84
C TYR A 97 1.31 8.16 -8.25
N SER A 98 0.01 8.47 -8.34
CA SER A 98 -0.48 9.80 -8.68
C SER A 98 0.03 10.84 -7.67
N THR A 99 0.62 11.92 -8.19
CA THR A 99 1.23 13.00 -7.38
C THR A 99 0.34 14.24 -7.25
N SER A 100 -0.83 14.23 -7.89
CA SER A 100 -1.82 15.30 -7.79
C SER A 100 -3.24 14.73 -7.88
N GLN A 101 -4.20 15.46 -7.30
CA GLN A 101 -5.61 15.08 -7.38
C GLN A 101 -6.09 15.01 -8.83
N ARG A 102 -5.66 15.94 -9.68
CA ARG A 102 -6.00 15.95 -11.10
C ARG A 102 -5.53 14.67 -11.81
N GLN A 103 -4.27 14.30 -11.63
CA GLN A 103 -3.72 13.07 -12.23
C GLN A 103 -4.48 11.84 -11.73
N TYR A 104 -4.76 11.79 -10.43
CA TYR A 104 -5.54 10.71 -9.83
C TYR A 104 -6.94 10.59 -10.44
N ASP A 105 -7.64 11.71 -10.62
CA ASP A 105 -8.97 11.73 -11.21
C ASP A 105 -8.93 11.27 -12.67
N GLU A 106 -7.94 11.74 -13.45
CA GLU A 106 -7.71 11.32 -14.84
C GLU A 106 -7.42 9.80 -14.93
N ASP A 107 -6.56 9.27 -14.07
CA ASP A 107 -6.24 7.83 -14.02
C ASP A 107 -7.43 6.98 -13.56
N LYS A 108 -8.26 7.52 -12.66
CA LYS A 108 -9.49 6.87 -12.20
C LYS A 108 -10.51 6.74 -13.33
N HIS A 109 -10.66 7.81 -14.12
CA HIS A 109 -11.49 7.78 -15.32
C HIS A 109 -10.95 6.79 -16.34
N TYR A 110 -9.62 6.71 -16.50
CA TYR A 110 -9.00 5.73 -17.39
C TYR A 110 -9.24 4.28 -16.95
N LEU A 111 -9.12 3.97 -15.66
CA LEU A 111 -9.45 2.66 -15.10
C LEU A 111 -10.90 2.28 -15.43
N LEU A 112 -11.86 3.18 -15.19
CA LEU A 112 -13.27 2.94 -15.47
C LEU A 112 -13.53 2.74 -16.97
N LYS A 113 -12.82 3.47 -17.83
CA LYS A 113 -12.88 3.28 -19.29
C LYS A 113 -12.38 1.90 -19.73
N LEU A 114 -11.31 1.39 -19.12
CA LEU A 114 -10.84 0.01 -19.38
C LEU A 114 -11.89 -1.03 -18.98
N LEU A 115 -12.71 -0.71 -17.97
CA LEU A 115 -13.85 -1.52 -17.52
C LEU A 115 -15.14 -1.21 -18.29
N LYS A 116 -15.04 -0.61 -19.49
CA LYS A 116 -16.17 -0.27 -20.38
C LYS A 116 -17.20 0.65 -19.72
N ASN A 117 -16.73 1.54 -18.84
CA ASN A 117 -17.55 2.46 -18.06
C ASN A 117 -18.57 1.76 -17.14
N ASN A 118 -18.28 0.53 -16.71
CA ASN A 118 -19.14 -0.22 -15.79
C ASN A 118 -18.72 0.02 -14.33
N GLU A 119 -19.45 0.91 -13.65
CA GLU A 119 -19.23 1.19 -12.21
C GLU A 119 -19.59 0.00 -11.31
N ASP A 120 -20.45 -0.91 -11.78
CA ASP A 120 -20.81 -2.13 -11.06
C ASP A 120 -19.79 -3.26 -11.24
N HIS A 121 -18.75 -3.04 -12.05
CA HIS A 121 -17.70 -4.04 -12.24
C HIS A 121 -17.03 -4.38 -10.89
N GLU A 122 -16.90 -5.68 -10.59
CA GLU A 122 -16.43 -6.16 -9.29
C GLU A 122 -15.09 -5.55 -8.88
N LEU A 123 -14.11 -5.50 -9.80
CA LEU A 123 -12.82 -4.82 -9.58
C LEU A 123 -12.98 -3.32 -9.24
N TYR A 124 -13.87 -2.61 -9.92
CA TYR A 124 -14.06 -1.17 -9.69
C TYR A 124 -14.65 -0.92 -8.31
N ARG A 125 -15.72 -1.65 -7.95
CA ARG A 125 -16.32 -1.60 -6.61
C ARG A 125 -15.32 -1.95 -5.52
N PHE A 126 -14.51 -3.00 -5.75
CA PHE A 126 -13.45 -3.38 -4.83
C PHE A 126 -12.44 -2.24 -4.62
N PHE A 127 -11.96 -1.63 -5.71
CA PHE A 127 -11.02 -0.52 -5.66
C PHE A 127 -11.59 0.68 -4.90
N MET A 128 -12.85 1.05 -5.18
CA MET A 128 -13.53 2.16 -4.53
C MET A 128 -13.64 1.97 -3.01
N VAL A 129 -14.06 0.78 -2.57
CA VAL A 129 -14.27 0.47 -1.16
C VAL A 129 -12.95 0.33 -0.39
N ASN A 130 -11.93 -0.26 -1.01
CA ASN A 130 -10.73 -0.69 -0.28
C ASN A 130 -9.51 0.20 -0.51
N TRP A 131 -9.53 1.13 -1.46
CA TRP A 131 -8.43 2.06 -1.72
C TRP A 131 -8.90 3.52 -1.82
N ASP A 132 -9.80 3.83 -2.75
CA ASP A 132 -10.15 5.23 -3.08
C ASP A 132 -10.65 6.05 -1.88
N THR A 133 -11.48 5.41 -1.04
CA THR A 133 -12.08 5.99 0.16
C THR A 133 -11.16 6.03 1.38
N ARG A 134 -10.03 5.30 1.35
CA ARG A 134 -9.14 5.09 2.52
C ARG A 134 -7.68 5.38 2.23
N LYS A 135 -7.38 6.07 1.13
CA LYS A 135 -6.01 6.32 0.66
C LYS A 135 -5.16 7.21 1.60
N GLU A 136 -5.81 7.92 2.52
CA GLU A 136 -5.16 8.78 3.53
C GLU A 136 -5.06 8.11 4.92
N GLU A 137 -5.68 6.94 5.10
CA GLU A 137 -5.59 6.11 6.31
C GLU A 137 -4.40 5.16 6.28
#